data_AF-A0A536GWJ1-F1
#
_entry.id   AF-A0A536GWJ1-F1
#
_cell.length_a   1.000
_cell.length_b   1.000
_cell.length_c   1.000
_cell.angle_alpha   90.00
_cell.angle_beta   90.00
_cell.angle_gamma   90.00
#
_symmetry.space_group_name_H-M   'P 1'
#
loop_
_entity.id
_entity.type
_entity.pdbx_description
1 polymer ?
#
loop_
_entity_poly.entity_id
_entity_poly.type
_entity_poly.pdbx_seq_one_letter_code
_entity_poly.pdbx_strand_id
1 'polypeptide(L)' 'SIATVVFLGGWWGPFGILPGPWWFLLKVIALLYVYVWLRATLPRMRYDRLMALGWKSLFPLSLAMMMITAIVVVAAEGTL' A
#
# COMPACT_ATOMS: atom_id res chain seq x y z
N SER A 1 -4.20 -0.91 -10.58
CA SER A 1 -5.26 0.13 -10.53
C SER A 1 -5.97 0.20 -9.17
N ILE A 2 -6.21 -0.90 -8.44
CA ILE A 2 -6.87 -0.84 -7.11
C ILE A 2 -5.96 -0.21 -6.04
N ALA A 3 -4.66 -0.53 -6.04
CA ALA A 3 -3.70 0.00 -5.06
C ALA A 3 -3.58 1.54 -5.09
N THR A 4 -3.67 2.17 -6.27
CA THR A 4 -3.65 3.64 -6.38
C THR A 4 -4.88 4.30 -5.79
N VAL A 5 -6.02 3.60 -5.80
CA VAL A 5 -7.28 4.11 -5.24
C VAL A 5 -7.28 3.94 -3.72
N VAL A 6 -6.91 2.77 -3.22
CA VAL A 6 -6.95 2.43 -1.80
C VAL A 6 -5.87 3.14 -0.97
N PHE A 7 -4.65 3.27 -1.50
CA PHE A 7 -3.52 3.82 -0.73
C PHE A 7 -3.12 5.24 -1.12
N LEU A 8 -3.40 5.67 -2.36
CA LEU A 8 -2.91 6.95 -2.90
C LEU A 8 -4.05 7.92 -3.27
N GLY A 9 -5.25 7.74 -2.73
CA GLY A 9 -6.36 8.70 -2.88
C GLY A 9 -6.95 8.80 -4.29
N GLY A 10 -6.63 7.85 -5.17
CA GLY A 10 -7.21 7.73 -6.52
C GLY A 10 -7.09 9.00 -7.36
N TRP A 11 -8.19 9.74 -7.43
CA TRP A 11 -8.38 10.93 -8.27
C TRP A 11 -7.92 12.24 -7.61
N TRP A 12 -7.78 12.27 -6.28
CA TRP A 12 -7.37 13.49 -5.57
C TRP A 12 -5.85 13.64 -5.63
N GLY A 13 -5.39 14.57 -6.46
CA GLY A 13 -4.02 15.05 -6.45
C GLY A 13 -3.85 16.09 -5.33
N PRO A 14 -2.83 15.97 -4.47
CA PRO A 14 -2.51 17.06 -3.57
C PRO A 14 -2.07 18.24 -4.45
N PHE A 15 -2.67 19.40 -4.24
CA PHE A 15 -2.32 20.70 -4.86
C PHE A 15 -2.96 21.11 -6.20
N GLY A 16 -3.84 20.33 -6.83
CA GLY A 16 -4.65 20.85 -7.96
C GLY A 16 -3.87 21.31 -9.21
N ILE A 17 -2.61 20.87 -9.36
CA ILE A 17 -1.68 21.34 -10.41
C ILE A 17 -1.91 20.64 -11.77
N LEU A 18 -2.51 19.43 -11.80
CA LEU A 18 -2.77 18.68 -13.02
C LEU A 18 -4.19 18.08 -13.07
N PRO A 19 -4.78 17.88 -14.28
CA PRO A 19 -6.04 17.17 -14.45
C PRO A 19 -5.98 15.77 -13.83
N GLY A 20 -6.99 15.43 -13.03
CA GLY A 20 -7.07 14.19 -12.24
C GLY A 20 -6.70 12.89 -12.98
N PRO A 21 -7.04 12.69 -14.28
CA PRO A 21 -6.66 11.49 -15.01
C PRO A 21 -5.14 11.32 -15.20
N TRP A 22 -4.41 12.42 -15.38
CA TRP A 22 -2.95 12.37 -15.62
C TRP A 22 -2.17 12.00 -14.36
N TRP A 23 -2.65 12.48 -13.21
CA TRP A 23 -2.08 12.13 -11.91
C TRP A 23 -2.31 10.66 -11.56
N PHE A 24 -3.50 10.14 -11.88
CA PHE A 24 -3.78 8.72 -11.75
C PHE A 24 -2.86 7.88 -12.65
N LEU A 25 -2.69 8.28 -13.92
CA LEU A 25 -1.83 7.58 -14.86
C LEU A 25 -0.37 7.53 -14.39
N LEU A 26 0.16 8.65 -13.89
CA LEU A 26 1.53 8.74 -13.39
C LEU A 26 1.76 7.82 -12.18
N LYS A 27 0.83 7.78 -11.23
CA LYS A 27 0.88 6.86 -10.08
C LYS A 27 0.83 5.39 -10.51
N VAL A 28 0.00 5.07 -11.51
CA VAL A 28 -0.11 3.71 -12.06
C VAL A 28 1.19 3.30 -12.75
N ILE A 29 1.77 4.17 -13.57
CA ILE A 29 3.04 3.92 -14.25
C ILE A 29 4.18 3.75 -13.24
N ALA A 30 4.23 4.57 -12.19
CA ALA A 30 5.22 4.44 -11.12
C ALA A 30 5.10 3.07 -10.39
N LEU A 31 3.89 2.63 -10.07
CA LEU A 31 3.67 1.30 -9.47
C LEU A 31 4.04 0.15 -10.41
N LEU A 32 3.70 0.27 -11.70
CA LEU A 32 4.11 -0.72 -12.70
C LEU A 32 5.63 -0.77 -12.85
N TYR A 33 6.30 0.38 -12.84
CA TYR A 33 7.76 0.46 -12.86
C TYR A 33 8.36 -0.26 -11.66
N VAL A 34 7.87 0.00 -10.45
CA VAL A 34 8.31 -0.71 -9.24
C VAL A 34 8.05 -2.22 -9.35
N TYR A 35 6.92 -2.65 -9.89
CA TYR A 35 6.62 -4.08 -10.07
C TYR A 35 7.60 -4.76 -11.04
N VAL A 36 7.87 -4.13 -12.19
CA VAL A 36 8.84 -4.64 -13.17
C VAL A 36 10.25 -4.64 -12.58
N TRP A 37 10.61 -3.59 -11.84
CA TRP A 37 11.89 -3.50 -11.16
C TRP A 37 12.06 -4.56 -10.06
N LEU A 38 11.01 -4.84 -9.29
CA LEU A 38 11.00 -5.88 -8.27
C LEU A 38 11.17 -7.27 -8.91
N ARG A 39 10.54 -7.51 -10.06
CA ARG A 39 10.75 -8.75 -10.84
C ARG A 39 12.19 -8.88 -11.34
N ALA A 40 12.82 -7.78 -11.73
CA ALA A 40 14.22 -7.78 -12.18
C ALA A 40 15.20 -7.96 -11.00
N THR A 41 14.87 -7.43 -9.82
CA THR A 41 15.76 -7.43 -8.65
C THR A 41 15.67 -8.70 -7.82
N LEU A 42 14.54 -9.43 -7.83
CA LEU A 42 14.37 -10.68 -7.08
C LEU A 42 14.94 -11.88 -7.86
N PRO A 43 16.13 -12.41 -7.50
CA PRO A 43 16.60 -13.67 -8.05
C PRO A 43 15.76 -14.79 -7.40
N ARG A 44 15.26 -15.76 -8.18
CA ARG A 44 14.33 -16.84 -7.77
C ARG A 44 14.38 -17.17 -6.26
N MET A 45 13.47 -16.56 -5.48
CA MET A 45 13.34 -16.87 -4.06
C MET A 45 12.60 -18.20 -3.90
N ARG A 46 13.12 -19.10 -3.04
CA ARG A 46 12.42 -20.35 -2.70
C ARG A 46 11.04 -20.03 -2.10
N TYR A 47 10.04 -20.82 -2.47
CA TYR A 47 8.67 -20.73 -1.96
C TYR A 47 8.63 -20.70 -0.42
N ASP A 48 9.51 -21.45 0.23
CA ASP A 48 9.61 -21.52 1.69
C ASP A 48 9.93 -20.16 2.33
N ARG A 49 10.76 -19.34 1.67
CA ARG A 49 11.12 -17.99 2.17
C ARG A 49 9.99 -16.99 1.97
N LEU A 50 9.24 -17.12 0.87
CA LEU A 50 8.04 -16.32 0.61
C LEU A 50 6.93 -16.64 1.62
N MET A 51 6.72 -17.93 1.90
CA MET A 51 5.70 -18.36 2.85
C MET A 51 6.07 -17.96 4.28
N ALA A 52 7.35 -18.08 4.67
CA ALA A 52 7.84 -17.58 5.93
C ALA A 52 7.69 -16.04 6.04
N LEU A 53 7.95 -15.27 4.99
CA LEU A 53 7.74 -13.81 5.01
C LEU A 53 6.26 -13.44 5.21
N GLY A 54 5.37 -14.10 4.47
CA GLY A 54 3.92 -13.93 4.57
C GLY A 54 3.39 -14.25 5.97
N TRP A 55 3.69 -15.45 6.45
CA TRP A 55 3.12 -15.95 7.71
C TRP A 55 3.83 -15.43 8.96
N LYS A 56 5.14 -15.16 8.91
CA LYS A 56 5.92 -14.76 10.09
C LYS A 56 6.03 -13.25 10.26
N SER A 57 5.88 -12.46 9.19
CA SER A 57 6.05 -11.00 9.25
C SER A 57 4.81 -10.24 8.82
N LEU A 58 4.23 -10.56 7.65
CA LEU A 58 3.07 -9.83 7.14
C LEU A 58 1.80 -10.07 7.95
N PHE A 59 1.54 -11.30 8.38
CA PHE A 59 0.37 -11.63 9.19
C PHE A 59 0.35 -10.89 10.54
N PRO A 60 1.39 -10.98 11.41
CA PRO A 60 1.39 -10.24 12.67
C PRO A 60 1.40 -8.72 12.46
N LEU A 61 2.06 -8.22 11.41
CA LEU A 61 2.05 -6.80 11.09
C LEU A 61 0.65 -6.30 10.71
N SER A 62 -0.11 -7.08 9.94
CA SER A 62 -1.49 -6.73 9.58
C SER A 62 -2.41 -6.65 10.80
N LEU A 63 -2.27 -7.60 11.74
CA LEU A 63 -3.01 -7.60 13.00
C LEU A 63 -2.62 -6.40 13.88
N ALA A 64 -1.33 -6.07 13.96
CA ALA A 64 -0.85 -4.91 14.70
C ALA A 64 -1.45 -3.60 14.15
N MET A 65 -1.44 -3.42 12.83
CA MET A 65 -2.04 -2.24 12.20
C MET A 65 -3.55 -2.15 12.47
N MET A 66 -4.28 -3.28 12.41
CA MET A 66 -5.70 -3.33 12.73
C MET A 66 -5.98 -2.90 14.18
N MET A 67 -5.21 -3.42 15.14
CA MET A 67 -5.32 -3.04 16.55
C MET A 67 -5.02 -1.56 16.77
N ILE A 68 -3.97 -1.02 16.13
CA ILE A 68 -3.63 0.41 16.21
C ILE A 68 -4.77 1.25 15.66
N THR A 69 -5.33 0.92 14.49
CA THR A 69 -6.46 1.67 13.94
C THR A 69 -7.69 1.61 14.85
N ALA A 70 -7.98 0.47 15.47
CA ALA A 70 -9.09 0.34 16.41
C ALA A 70 -8.90 1.24 17.64
N ILE A 71 -7.69 1.25 18.22
CA ILE A 71 -7.35 2.13 19.35
C ILE A 71 -7.46 3.60 18.95
N VAL A 72 -6.95 3.98 17.78
CA VAL A 72 -7.02 5.37 17.30
C VAL A 72 -8.46 5.83 17.09
N VAL A 73 -9.33 4.98 16.53
CA VAL A 73 -10.75 5.31 16.34
C VAL A 73 -11.46 5.46 17.69
N VAL A 74 -11.27 4.53 18.62
CA VAL A 74 -11.86 4.62 19.96
C VAL A 74 -11.33 5.84 20.73
N ALA A 75 -10.03 6.13 20.62
CA ALA A 75 -9.44 7.32 21.22
C ALA A 75 -10.00 8.61 20.59
N ALA A 76 -10.24 8.64 19.29
CA ALA A 76 -10.85 9.77 18.61
C ALA A 76 -12.31 9.98 19.03
N GLU A 77 -13.08 8.90 19.17
CA GLU A 77 -14.48 8.94 19.63
C GLU A 77 -14.59 9.35 21.11
N GLY A 78 -13.64 8.93 21.96
CA GLY A 78 -13.61 9.29 23.39
C GLY A 78 -13.12 10.72 23.70
N THR A 79 -12.77 11.51 22.69
CA THR A 79 -12.40 12.93 22.85
C THR A 79 -13.54 13.92 22.54
N LEU A 80 -14.77 13.43 22.34
CA LEU A 80 -15.99 14.23 22.27
C LEU A 80 -16.86 14.06 23.53
#